data_AF-A0A1L9PME3-F1
#
_entry.id   AF-A0A1L9PME3-F1
#
_cell.length_a   1.000
_cell.length_b   1.000
_cell.length_c   1.000
_cell.angle_alpha   90.00
_cell.angle_beta   90.00
_cell.angle_gamma   90.00
#
_symmetry.space_group_name_H-M   'P 1'
#
loop_
_entity.id
_entity.type
_entity.pdbx_description
1 polymer ?
#
loop_
_entity_poly.entity_id
_entity_poly.type
_entity_poly.pdbx_seq_one_letter_code
_entity_poly.pdbx_strand_id
1 'polypeptide(L)'
;MFSPLLLLAAALPYASARICTPEGAFFNISTQESLDSFTSNCTTVNSTVRFGTNYTDSFVLPNITNVTGDVIITASDRLASVEIPDAEYLSGLWISDALDLARISLPKVRHIKNVYLNTSAAEPVLDFPLLERVDALLLYGNWSSMAFDALHTVNNTLFVCQDGHCDPDEAPERSMNISFPALKQINGRAEFGGNIANLSLPELVTTASHMNIYHQGPNLNPSLPKLDTVENIDFQGNISTIEMPSIQKLDMFQCYTDEPLTLSLPAETAQYIYIDVPSIASLEFPNLTNYSAVSVRTDEAYDCDKLQKSIVVGVKHDVIFYCDAPSSSSFDGLSTGTKAGIGVGIAVAGLGIIGLAVVFWMRWRAKKKEVDEEQKVAAIRAKPTSDSDDSRNGLS
;
A
#
# COMPACT_ATOMS: atom_id res chain seq x y z
N MET A 1 -18.37 -51.89 -54.19
CA MET A 1 -18.94 -51.31 -52.95
C MET A 1 -17.88 -50.37 -52.37
N PHE A 2 -17.94 -49.08 -52.69
CA PHE A 2 -17.13 -48.05 -52.05
C PHE A 2 -18.10 -47.07 -51.41
N SER A 3 -18.04 -46.98 -50.09
CA SER A 3 -18.87 -46.10 -49.26
C SER A 3 -18.17 -44.74 -49.16
N PRO A 4 -18.81 -43.59 -49.45
CA PRO A 4 -18.19 -42.30 -49.22
C PRO A 4 -18.39 -41.90 -47.76
N LEU A 5 -17.28 -41.74 -47.03
CA LEU A 5 -17.24 -41.09 -45.73
C LEU A 5 -17.61 -39.61 -45.92
N LEU A 6 -18.75 -39.19 -45.39
CA LEU A 6 -19.13 -37.78 -45.27
C LEU A 6 -18.29 -37.14 -44.14
N LEU A 7 -17.35 -36.26 -44.50
CA LEU A 7 -16.70 -35.35 -43.57
C LEU A 7 -17.65 -34.18 -43.29
N LEU A 8 -18.33 -34.22 -42.13
CA LEU A 8 -18.94 -33.01 -41.56
C LEU A 8 -17.80 -32.11 -41.06
N ALA A 9 -17.51 -31.04 -41.79
CA ALA A 9 -16.74 -29.92 -41.28
C ALA A 9 -17.61 -29.20 -40.23
N ALA A 10 -17.31 -29.40 -38.96
CA ALA A 10 -17.86 -28.59 -37.88
C ALA A 10 -17.33 -27.16 -38.04
N ALA A 11 -18.19 -26.26 -38.55
CA ALA A 11 -17.93 -24.83 -38.52
C ALA A 11 -17.98 -24.39 -37.05
N LEU A 12 -16.82 -24.30 -36.40
CA LEU A 12 -16.70 -23.58 -35.14
C LEU A 12 -17.07 -22.11 -35.42
N PRO A 13 -18.02 -21.52 -34.70
CA PRO A 13 -18.30 -20.10 -34.83
C PRO A 13 -17.04 -19.35 -34.38
N TYR A 14 -16.33 -18.75 -35.34
CA TYR A 14 -15.36 -17.72 -35.04
C TYR A 14 -16.14 -16.57 -34.40
N ALA A 15 -16.10 -16.50 -33.07
CA ALA A 15 -16.52 -15.31 -32.34
C ALA A 15 -15.59 -14.18 -32.80
N SER A 16 -16.05 -13.43 -33.80
CA SER A 16 -15.31 -12.30 -34.33
C SER A 16 -15.38 -11.24 -33.25
N ALA A 17 -14.25 -10.92 -32.60
CA ALA A 17 -14.21 -9.83 -31.64
C ALA A 17 -14.67 -8.55 -32.34
N ARG A 18 -15.80 -7.99 -31.90
CA ARG A 18 -16.35 -6.77 -32.47
C ARG A 18 -15.84 -5.60 -31.64
N ILE A 19 -15.10 -4.72 -32.30
CA ILE A 19 -14.39 -3.62 -31.65
C ILE A 19 -15.23 -2.35 -31.81
N CYS A 20 -15.52 -1.72 -30.68
CA CYS A 20 -16.11 -0.38 -30.61
C CYS A 20 -14.98 0.63 -30.39
N THR A 21 -14.82 1.53 -31.34
CA THR A 21 -13.89 2.67 -31.25
C THR A 21 -14.71 3.94 -31.48
N PRO A 22 -14.78 4.86 -30.50
CA PRO A 22 -15.46 6.13 -30.68
C PRO A 22 -14.67 7.03 -31.62
N GLU A 23 -15.32 8.06 -32.15
CA GLU A 23 -14.62 9.15 -32.83
C GLU A 23 -13.89 10.02 -31.80
N GLY A 24 -12.62 9.70 -31.51
CA GLY A 24 -11.78 10.44 -30.59
C GLY A 24 -10.96 9.56 -29.64
N ALA A 25 -10.25 10.19 -28.71
CA ALA A 25 -9.43 9.48 -27.73
C ALA A 25 -10.24 8.98 -26.51
N PHE A 26 -11.43 9.54 -26.28
CA PHE A 26 -12.27 9.25 -25.12
C PHE A 26 -13.74 9.16 -25.53
N PHE A 27 -14.48 8.26 -24.88
CA PHE A 27 -15.94 8.19 -24.98
C PHE A 27 -16.54 8.73 -23.68
N ASN A 28 -17.21 9.89 -23.75
CA ASN A 28 -17.87 10.48 -22.60
C ASN A 28 -19.30 9.94 -22.47
N ILE A 29 -19.61 9.31 -21.35
CA ILE A 29 -20.96 8.80 -21.04
C ILE A 29 -21.63 9.66 -19.98
N SER A 30 -22.91 9.96 -20.18
CA SER A 30 -23.72 10.68 -19.19
C SER A 30 -24.91 9.84 -18.70
N THR A 31 -25.27 8.77 -19.40
CA THR A 31 -26.36 7.85 -19.05
C THR A 31 -26.02 6.42 -19.46
N GLN A 32 -26.64 5.43 -18.79
CA GLN A 32 -26.52 4.01 -19.15
C GLN A 32 -27.00 3.74 -20.60
N GLU A 33 -28.08 4.39 -21.04
CA GLU A 33 -28.61 4.24 -22.40
C GLU A 33 -27.58 4.65 -23.49
N SER A 34 -26.83 5.73 -23.24
CA SER A 34 -25.78 6.18 -24.17
C SER A 34 -24.64 5.16 -24.29
N LEU A 35 -24.31 4.50 -23.19
CA LEU A 35 -23.33 3.42 -23.15
C LEU A 35 -23.84 2.17 -23.88
N ASP A 36 -25.05 1.73 -23.56
CA ASP A 36 -25.66 0.54 -24.16
C ASP A 36 -25.79 0.68 -25.68
N SER A 37 -26.17 1.88 -26.16
CA SER A 37 -26.25 2.16 -27.59
C SER A 37 -24.89 1.99 -28.27
N PHE A 38 -23.82 2.53 -27.66
CA PHE A 38 -22.46 2.43 -28.15
C PHE A 38 -21.93 1.00 -28.13
N THR A 39 -22.21 0.23 -27.07
CA THR A 39 -21.60 -1.10 -26.83
C THR A 39 -22.46 -2.27 -27.33
N SER A 40 -23.70 -2.03 -27.75
CA SER A 40 -24.70 -3.04 -28.14
C SER A 40 -24.23 -4.15 -29.08
N ASN A 41 -23.23 -3.88 -29.92
CA ASN A 41 -22.73 -4.80 -30.93
C ASN A 41 -21.25 -5.16 -30.77
N CYS A 42 -20.66 -4.89 -29.61
CA CYS A 42 -19.23 -5.05 -29.39
C CYS A 42 -18.93 -6.01 -28.25
N THR A 43 -17.73 -6.60 -28.33
CA THR A 43 -17.13 -7.39 -27.26
C THR A 43 -15.84 -6.73 -26.76
N THR A 44 -15.32 -5.74 -27.49
CA THR A 44 -14.11 -5.01 -27.12
C THR A 44 -14.34 -3.51 -27.24
N VAL A 45 -14.02 -2.77 -26.19
CA VAL A 45 -14.01 -1.31 -26.22
C VAL A 45 -12.56 -0.85 -26.38
N ASN A 46 -12.27 -0.25 -27.53
CA ASN A 46 -10.94 0.24 -27.86
C ASN A 46 -10.85 1.76 -27.70
N SER A 47 -11.08 2.23 -26.47
CA SER A 47 -10.99 3.61 -26.04
C SER A 47 -11.10 3.70 -24.53
N THR A 48 -10.66 4.83 -23.97
CA THR A 48 -10.99 5.21 -22.60
C THR A 48 -12.46 5.60 -22.51
N VAL A 49 -13.17 5.08 -21.52
CA VAL A 49 -14.56 5.40 -21.18
C VAL A 49 -14.54 6.35 -19.99
N ARG A 50 -15.04 7.56 -20.17
CA ARG A 50 -15.06 8.60 -19.14
C ARG A 50 -16.48 8.96 -18.77
N PHE A 51 -16.75 9.07 -17.48
CA PHE A 51 -18.06 9.41 -16.98
C PHE A 51 -18.18 10.93 -16.83
N GLY A 52 -19.32 11.46 -17.26
CA GLY A 52 -19.73 12.79 -16.89
C GLY A 52 -20.08 12.85 -15.40
N THR A 53 -19.86 13.99 -14.78
CA THR A 53 -20.19 14.24 -13.35
C THR A 53 -21.68 14.04 -13.04
N ASN A 54 -22.54 14.12 -14.05
CA ASN A 54 -23.98 13.98 -13.92
C ASN A 54 -24.48 12.54 -14.10
N TYR A 55 -23.58 11.55 -14.24
CA TYR A 55 -24.00 10.15 -14.29
C TYR A 55 -24.60 9.78 -12.94
N THR A 56 -25.88 9.42 -12.94
CA THR A 56 -26.61 8.97 -11.76
C THR A 56 -26.84 7.48 -11.85
N ASP A 57 -27.00 6.82 -10.70
CA ASP A 57 -27.34 5.40 -10.57
C ASP A 57 -26.15 4.44 -10.75
N SER A 58 -26.44 3.18 -11.06
CA SER A 58 -25.46 2.11 -11.25
C SER A 58 -24.91 2.11 -12.68
N PHE A 59 -23.64 1.76 -12.81
CA PHE A 59 -23.00 1.49 -14.09
C PHE A 59 -22.89 -0.01 -14.32
N VAL A 60 -23.36 -0.47 -15.48
CA VAL A 60 -23.20 -1.86 -15.92
C VAL A 60 -22.64 -1.88 -17.33
N LEU A 61 -21.55 -2.61 -17.56
CA LEU A 61 -20.98 -2.81 -18.89
C LEU A 61 -21.03 -4.30 -19.26
N PRO A 62 -22.19 -4.80 -19.72
CA PRO A 62 -22.36 -6.21 -20.06
C PRO A 62 -21.76 -6.53 -21.43
N ASN A 63 -21.48 -7.81 -21.67
CA ASN A 63 -21.01 -8.37 -22.96
C ASN A 63 -19.64 -7.87 -23.46
N ILE A 64 -18.97 -6.97 -22.74
CA ILE A 64 -17.61 -6.53 -23.07
C ILE A 64 -16.59 -7.42 -22.35
N THR A 65 -15.75 -8.09 -23.12
CA THR A 65 -14.69 -8.98 -22.61
C THR A 65 -13.34 -8.26 -22.45
N ASN A 66 -13.12 -7.18 -23.20
CA ASN A 66 -11.85 -6.44 -23.19
C ASN A 66 -12.07 -4.93 -23.29
N VAL A 67 -11.48 -4.17 -22.36
CA VAL A 67 -11.40 -2.72 -22.42
C VAL A 67 -9.92 -2.34 -22.52
N THR A 68 -9.49 -1.88 -23.69
CA THR A 68 -8.07 -1.56 -23.92
C THR A 68 -7.68 -0.16 -23.48
N GLY A 69 -8.66 0.73 -23.30
CA GLY A 69 -8.49 2.01 -22.61
C GLY A 69 -8.92 1.94 -21.15
N ASP A 70 -8.90 3.07 -20.48
CA ASP A 70 -9.21 3.14 -19.05
C ASP A 70 -10.70 3.42 -18.83
N VAL A 71 -11.24 2.95 -17.70
CA VAL A 71 -12.57 3.33 -17.20
C VAL A 71 -12.36 4.40 -16.15
N ILE A 72 -12.77 5.64 -16.42
CA ILE A 72 -12.47 6.82 -15.59
C ILE A 72 -13.75 7.45 -15.05
N ILE A 73 -13.92 7.39 -13.74
CA ILE A 73 -14.99 8.02 -12.97
C ILE A 73 -14.35 9.09 -12.06
N THR A 74 -14.86 10.31 -12.11
CA THR A 74 -14.38 11.43 -11.29
C THR A 74 -15.57 12.20 -10.75
N ALA A 75 -15.59 12.44 -9.43
CA ALA A 75 -16.56 13.29 -8.75
C ALA A 75 -18.01 12.94 -9.11
N SER A 76 -18.40 11.71 -8.82
CA SER A 76 -19.78 11.25 -8.97
C SER A 76 -20.34 10.94 -7.58
N ASP A 77 -21.05 11.91 -7.04
CA ASP A 77 -21.71 11.81 -5.75
C ASP A 77 -22.84 10.77 -5.75
N ARG A 78 -23.40 10.43 -6.92
CA ARG A 78 -24.60 9.57 -7.05
C ARG A 78 -24.36 8.21 -7.68
N LEU A 79 -23.10 7.84 -7.95
CA LEU A 79 -22.76 6.53 -8.50
C LEU A 79 -22.83 5.48 -7.40
N ALA A 80 -23.82 4.59 -7.47
CA ALA A 80 -24.04 3.56 -6.45
C ALA A 80 -23.19 2.30 -6.67
N SER A 81 -22.97 1.90 -7.93
CA SER A 81 -22.17 0.72 -8.25
C SER A 81 -21.53 0.76 -9.62
N VAL A 82 -20.45 -0.02 -9.78
CA VAL A 82 -19.71 -0.24 -11.03
C VAL A 82 -19.61 -1.74 -11.28
N GLU A 83 -20.23 -2.23 -12.35
CA GLU A 83 -20.30 -3.64 -12.69
C GLU A 83 -19.82 -3.90 -14.12
N ILE A 84 -18.79 -4.72 -14.27
CA ILE A 84 -18.26 -5.14 -15.58
C ILE A 84 -18.20 -6.67 -15.60
N PRO A 85 -19.37 -7.34 -15.71
CA PRO A 85 -19.53 -8.76 -15.39
C PRO A 85 -18.81 -9.72 -16.34
N ASP A 86 -18.55 -9.29 -17.57
CA ASP A 86 -18.02 -10.14 -18.64
C ASP A 86 -16.56 -9.86 -19.00
N ALA A 87 -15.96 -8.81 -18.43
CA ALA A 87 -14.61 -8.44 -18.77
C ALA A 87 -13.60 -9.44 -18.22
N GLU A 88 -12.64 -9.82 -19.07
CA GLU A 88 -11.50 -10.65 -18.71
C GLU A 88 -10.22 -9.81 -18.59
N TYR A 89 -10.16 -8.69 -19.32
CA TYR A 89 -9.04 -7.75 -19.33
C TYR A 89 -9.53 -6.30 -19.28
N LEU A 90 -8.91 -5.49 -18.44
CA LEU A 90 -9.00 -4.03 -18.46
C LEU A 90 -7.60 -3.41 -18.52
N SER A 91 -7.43 -2.32 -19.27
CA SER A 91 -6.23 -1.50 -19.13
C SER A 91 -6.21 -0.82 -17.76
N GLY A 92 -7.24 -0.04 -17.45
CA GLY A 92 -7.27 0.71 -16.20
C GLY A 92 -8.66 0.92 -15.65
N LEU A 93 -8.74 1.02 -14.32
CA LEU A 93 -9.91 1.44 -13.58
C LEU A 93 -9.49 2.59 -12.66
N TRP A 94 -10.03 3.77 -12.92
CA TRP A 94 -9.78 4.98 -12.15
C TRP A 94 -11.09 5.50 -11.59
N ILE A 95 -11.25 5.49 -10.28
CA ILE A 95 -12.40 6.04 -9.58
C ILE A 95 -11.87 7.01 -8.52
N SER A 96 -12.29 8.27 -8.59
CA SER A 96 -12.01 9.27 -7.57
C SER A 96 -13.27 10.02 -7.16
N ASP A 97 -13.38 10.34 -5.87
CA ASP A 97 -14.45 11.17 -5.31
C ASP A 97 -15.87 10.61 -5.55
N ALA A 98 -16.03 9.30 -5.37
CA ALA A 98 -17.33 8.63 -5.46
C ALA A 98 -17.91 8.44 -4.05
N LEU A 99 -18.82 9.32 -3.63
CA LEU A 99 -19.32 9.42 -2.25
C LEU A 99 -20.32 8.31 -1.88
N ASP A 100 -21.21 7.96 -2.81
CA ASP A 100 -22.28 6.97 -2.59
C ASP A 100 -21.92 5.57 -3.11
N LEU A 101 -20.64 5.34 -3.47
CA LEU A 101 -20.22 4.09 -4.08
C LEU A 101 -20.30 2.94 -3.08
N ALA A 102 -21.19 1.98 -3.33
CA ALA A 102 -21.38 0.82 -2.47
C ALA A 102 -20.63 -0.42 -2.98
N ARG A 103 -20.48 -0.58 -4.30
CA ARG A 103 -19.96 -1.82 -4.88
C ARG A 103 -19.21 -1.60 -6.20
N ILE A 104 -18.06 -2.25 -6.33
CA ILE A 104 -17.35 -2.42 -7.61
C ILE A 104 -17.14 -3.92 -7.84
N SER A 105 -17.67 -4.46 -8.95
CA SER A 105 -17.62 -5.90 -9.25
C SER A 105 -17.12 -6.17 -10.67
N LEU A 106 -16.03 -6.93 -10.74
CA LEU A 106 -15.34 -7.33 -11.96
C LEU A 106 -15.05 -8.85 -11.88
N PRO A 107 -16.10 -9.69 -11.84
CA PRO A 107 -16.02 -11.07 -11.37
C PRO A 107 -15.22 -12.00 -12.30
N LYS A 108 -15.05 -11.63 -13.58
CA LYS A 108 -14.33 -12.43 -14.58
C LYS A 108 -12.95 -11.89 -14.93
N VAL A 109 -12.58 -10.74 -14.39
CA VAL A 109 -11.33 -10.07 -14.78
C VAL A 109 -10.15 -10.85 -14.23
N ARG A 110 -9.22 -11.22 -15.11
CA ARG A 110 -7.98 -11.92 -14.75
C ARG A 110 -6.77 -11.01 -14.73
N HIS A 111 -6.82 -9.93 -15.50
CA HIS A 111 -5.72 -8.97 -15.59
C HIS A 111 -6.24 -7.55 -15.71
N ILE A 112 -5.71 -6.66 -14.86
CA ILE A 112 -5.87 -5.21 -14.96
C ILE A 112 -4.47 -4.62 -14.93
N LYS A 113 -4.14 -3.59 -15.72
CA LYS A 113 -2.84 -2.93 -15.52
C LYS A 113 -2.89 -2.05 -14.29
N ASN A 114 -3.75 -1.04 -14.28
CA ASN A 114 -3.80 -0.04 -13.20
C ASN A 114 -5.18 0.04 -12.56
N VAL A 115 -5.24 -0.10 -11.25
CA VAL A 115 -6.42 0.16 -10.44
C VAL A 115 -6.09 1.30 -9.51
N TYR A 116 -6.83 2.40 -9.62
CA TYR A 116 -6.80 3.52 -8.70
C TYR A 116 -8.21 3.76 -8.21
N LEU A 117 -8.45 3.51 -6.93
CA LEU A 117 -9.74 3.69 -6.29
C LEU A 117 -9.54 4.59 -5.09
N ASN A 118 -10.16 5.76 -5.11
CA ASN A 118 -10.17 6.70 -4.00
C ASN A 118 -11.62 7.11 -3.73
N THR A 119 -12.14 6.65 -2.60
CA THR A 119 -13.53 6.86 -2.20
C THR A 119 -13.62 7.17 -0.72
N SER A 120 -14.48 8.11 -0.38
CA SER A 120 -14.90 8.39 0.99
C SER A 120 -16.25 7.75 1.33
N ALA A 121 -16.72 6.80 0.50
CA ALA A 121 -17.93 6.04 0.78
C ALA A 121 -17.76 5.24 2.07
N ALA A 122 -18.85 5.08 2.80
CA ALA A 122 -18.81 4.57 4.16
C ALA A 122 -18.32 3.11 4.25
N GLU A 123 -18.79 2.23 3.35
CA GLU A 123 -18.55 0.77 3.40
C GLU A 123 -18.47 0.11 2.00
N PRO A 124 -17.72 0.66 1.03
CA PRO A 124 -17.64 0.09 -0.30
C PRO A 124 -17.06 -1.33 -0.32
N VAL A 125 -17.58 -2.16 -1.24
CA VAL A 125 -17.16 -3.55 -1.47
C VAL A 125 -16.44 -3.67 -2.81
N LEU A 126 -15.28 -4.35 -2.82
CA LEU A 126 -14.55 -4.74 -4.03
C LEU A 126 -14.64 -6.25 -4.27
N ASP A 127 -15.00 -6.64 -5.50
CA ASP A 127 -15.27 -8.03 -5.85
C ASP A 127 -14.56 -8.45 -7.15
N PHE A 128 -13.25 -8.76 -7.04
CA PHE A 128 -12.35 -9.11 -8.17
C PHE A 128 -11.75 -10.54 -7.97
N PRO A 129 -12.57 -11.58 -7.74
CA PRO A 129 -12.14 -12.88 -7.23
C PRO A 129 -11.19 -13.63 -8.17
N LEU A 130 -11.27 -13.37 -9.48
CA LEU A 130 -10.45 -14.03 -10.50
C LEU A 130 -9.25 -13.20 -10.95
N LEU A 131 -9.01 -12.02 -10.35
CA LEU A 131 -7.88 -11.17 -10.72
C LEU A 131 -6.57 -11.88 -10.34
N GLU A 132 -5.77 -12.26 -11.33
CA GLU A 132 -4.52 -13.00 -11.12
C GLU A 132 -3.31 -12.07 -11.04
N ARG A 133 -3.32 -10.98 -11.82
CA ARG A 133 -2.19 -10.07 -12.01
C ARG A 133 -2.62 -8.63 -12.17
N VAL A 134 -1.94 -7.73 -11.46
CA VAL A 134 -2.08 -6.28 -11.60
C VAL A 134 -0.72 -5.60 -11.70
N ASP A 135 -0.61 -4.51 -12.46
CA ASP A 135 0.62 -3.72 -12.46
C ASP A 135 0.66 -2.78 -11.24
N ALA A 136 -0.38 -1.99 -11.04
CA ALA A 136 -0.54 -1.12 -9.88
C ALA A 136 -1.95 -1.22 -9.29
N LEU A 137 -2.04 -1.44 -7.97
CA LEU A 137 -3.28 -1.49 -7.20
C LEU A 137 -3.19 -0.47 -6.07
N LEU A 138 -3.90 0.65 -6.23
CA LEU A 138 -3.96 1.76 -5.27
C LEU A 138 -5.39 1.88 -4.76
N LEU A 139 -5.59 1.51 -3.50
CA LEU A 139 -6.89 1.48 -2.82
C LEU A 139 -6.86 2.47 -1.66
N TYR A 140 -7.64 3.54 -1.78
CA TYR A 140 -7.79 4.58 -0.76
C TYR A 140 -9.25 4.66 -0.31
N GLY A 141 -9.46 4.57 0.99
CA GLY A 141 -10.78 4.65 1.61
C GLY A 141 -11.10 3.49 2.55
N ASN A 142 -12.31 3.54 3.13
CA ASN A 142 -12.75 2.60 4.16
C ASN A 142 -13.45 1.36 3.58
N TRP A 143 -12.68 0.46 2.96
CA TRP A 143 -13.23 -0.75 2.33
C TRP A 143 -13.79 -1.75 3.36
N SER A 144 -15.05 -2.12 3.20
CA SER A 144 -15.70 -3.11 4.08
C SER A 144 -15.27 -4.54 3.75
N SER A 145 -15.03 -4.82 2.46
CA SER A 145 -14.47 -6.07 2.00
C SER A 145 -13.78 -5.92 0.64
N MET A 146 -12.74 -6.72 0.45
CA MET A 146 -11.93 -6.75 -0.76
C MET A 146 -11.66 -8.20 -1.15
N ALA A 147 -12.24 -8.66 -2.26
CA ALA A 147 -12.05 -10.02 -2.76
C ALA A 147 -10.98 -10.03 -3.87
N PHE A 148 -9.80 -10.57 -3.53
CA PHE A 148 -8.65 -10.75 -4.41
C PHE A 148 -8.11 -12.18 -4.32
N ASP A 149 -9.00 -13.17 -4.37
CA ASP A 149 -8.71 -14.58 -4.05
C ASP A 149 -7.64 -15.21 -4.95
N ALA A 150 -7.60 -14.80 -6.22
CA ALA A 150 -6.65 -15.31 -7.22
C ALA A 150 -5.41 -14.41 -7.41
N LEU A 151 -5.28 -13.27 -6.72
CA LEU A 151 -4.22 -12.32 -7.01
C LEU A 151 -2.86 -12.87 -6.56
N HIS A 152 -2.01 -13.22 -7.52
CA HIS A 152 -0.71 -13.85 -7.25
C HIS A 152 0.47 -12.88 -7.42
N THR A 153 0.33 -11.84 -8.24
CA THR A 153 1.43 -10.93 -8.56
C THR A 153 0.97 -9.48 -8.72
N VAL A 154 1.70 -8.58 -8.06
CA VAL A 154 1.64 -7.13 -8.30
C VAL A 154 2.97 -6.68 -8.93
N ASN A 155 2.95 -6.12 -10.13
CA ASN A 155 4.21 -5.82 -10.85
C ASN A 155 4.91 -4.54 -10.38
N ASN A 156 4.21 -3.60 -9.77
CA ASN A 156 4.81 -2.31 -9.41
C ASN A 156 4.36 -1.82 -8.03
N THR A 157 3.08 -1.52 -7.83
CA THR A 157 2.64 -0.85 -6.60
C THR A 157 1.42 -1.53 -6.00
N LEU A 158 1.46 -1.84 -4.70
CA LEU A 158 0.32 -2.29 -3.91
C LEU A 158 0.11 -1.35 -2.73
N PHE A 159 -0.80 -0.39 -2.84
CA PHE A 159 -1.15 0.52 -1.76
C PHE A 159 -2.59 0.26 -1.30
N VAL A 160 -2.78 0.05 0.00
CA VAL A 160 -4.09 -0.09 0.63
C VAL A 160 -4.11 0.79 1.88
N CYS A 161 -4.78 1.93 1.78
CA CYS A 161 -4.82 2.92 2.85
C CYS A 161 -6.24 3.43 3.11
N GLN A 162 -6.54 3.73 4.36
CA GLN A 162 -7.88 4.18 4.74
C GLN A 162 -8.13 5.67 4.48
N ASP A 163 -7.06 6.44 4.28
CA ASP A 163 -7.05 7.85 3.91
C ASP A 163 -6.38 8.05 2.54
N GLY A 164 -6.26 9.30 2.06
CA GLY A 164 -5.70 9.59 0.75
C GLY A 164 -4.16 9.53 0.65
N HIS A 165 -3.44 9.41 1.77
CA HIS A 165 -1.98 9.60 1.81
C HIS A 165 -1.23 8.61 2.70
N CYS A 166 -1.91 7.59 3.25
CA CYS A 166 -1.36 6.67 4.25
C CYS A 166 -0.73 7.45 5.41
N ASP A 167 -1.36 8.55 5.84
CA ASP A 167 -0.76 9.48 6.79
C ASP A 167 -0.81 8.89 8.21
N PRO A 168 0.35 8.69 8.88
CA PRO A 168 0.38 8.16 10.24
C PRO A 168 -0.23 9.09 11.30
N ASP A 169 -0.56 10.35 10.97
CA ASP A 169 -1.02 11.34 11.95
C ASP A 169 -2.54 11.30 12.25
N GLU A 170 -3.37 10.65 11.43
CA GLU A 170 -4.84 10.59 11.61
C GLU A 170 -5.37 9.16 11.77
N ALA A 171 -5.69 8.75 13.01
CA ALA A 171 -6.25 7.43 13.27
C ALA A 171 -7.69 7.30 12.74
N PRO A 172 -7.96 6.40 11.77
CA PRO A 172 -9.31 6.22 11.26
C PRO A 172 -10.25 5.60 12.31
N GLU A 173 -11.50 6.07 12.37
CA GLU A 173 -12.48 5.61 13.36
C GLU A 173 -12.83 4.11 13.24
N ARG A 174 -12.76 3.57 12.02
CA ARG A 174 -13.19 2.19 11.73
C ARG A 174 -11.99 1.33 11.39
N SER A 175 -12.07 0.04 11.68
CA SER A 175 -11.02 -0.87 11.27
C SER A 175 -11.29 -1.49 9.90
N MET A 176 -10.23 -1.82 9.17
CA MET A 176 -10.29 -2.53 7.89
C MET A 176 -9.52 -3.85 7.92
N ASN A 177 -10.00 -4.82 7.15
CA ASN A 177 -9.33 -6.11 6.95
C ASN A 177 -8.63 -6.12 5.59
N ILE A 178 -7.34 -6.37 5.58
CA ILE A 178 -6.53 -6.48 4.37
C ILE A 178 -6.12 -7.93 4.20
N SER A 179 -6.54 -8.56 3.11
CA SER A 179 -6.26 -9.96 2.84
C SER A 179 -5.97 -10.18 1.36
N PHE A 180 -4.79 -10.75 1.07
CA PHE A 180 -4.41 -11.22 -0.25
C PHE A 180 -3.94 -12.68 -0.14
N PRO A 181 -4.88 -13.65 -0.09
CA PRO A 181 -4.59 -15.01 0.36
C PRO A 181 -3.69 -15.79 -0.60
N ALA A 182 -3.60 -15.39 -1.86
CA ALA A 182 -2.81 -16.08 -2.86
C ALA A 182 -1.64 -15.25 -3.42
N LEU A 183 -1.38 -14.06 -2.86
CA LEU A 183 -0.36 -13.13 -3.34
C LEU A 183 1.03 -13.68 -2.99
N LYS A 184 1.85 -13.91 -4.01
CA LYS A 184 3.19 -14.49 -3.88
C LYS A 184 4.31 -13.47 -4.03
N GLN A 185 4.08 -12.44 -4.84
CA GLN A 185 5.15 -11.55 -5.28
C GLN A 185 4.65 -10.12 -5.49
N ILE A 186 5.41 -9.16 -4.97
CA ILE A 186 5.27 -7.72 -5.26
C ILE A 186 6.60 -7.25 -5.85
N ASN A 187 6.61 -6.89 -7.13
CA ASN A 187 7.82 -6.49 -7.86
C ASN A 187 8.21 -5.02 -7.67
N GLY A 188 7.44 -4.25 -6.90
CA GLY A 188 7.85 -2.92 -6.47
C GLY A 188 7.43 -2.66 -5.03
N ARG A 189 6.72 -1.55 -4.79
CA ARG A 189 6.45 -1.05 -3.44
C ARG A 189 5.11 -1.56 -2.91
N ALA A 190 5.07 -1.84 -1.62
CA ALA A 190 3.88 -2.18 -0.88
C ALA A 190 3.69 -1.19 0.28
N GLU A 191 2.47 -0.73 0.49
CA GLU A 191 2.12 0.16 1.59
C GLU A 191 0.74 -0.20 2.12
N PHE A 192 0.66 -0.41 3.43
CA PHE A 192 -0.57 -0.72 4.14
C PHE A 192 -0.72 0.29 5.27
N GLY A 193 -1.78 1.12 5.24
CA GLY A 193 -1.91 2.27 6.13
C GLY A 193 -3.31 2.43 6.73
N GLY A 194 -3.43 2.64 8.04
CA GLY A 194 -4.70 2.98 8.69
C GLY A 194 -4.99 2.18 9.96
N ASN A 195 -6.26 2.04 10.31
CA ASN A 195 -6.70 1.19 11.42
C ASN A 195 -6.90 -0.25 10.93
N ILE A 196 -5.83 -1.03 10.90
CA ILE A 196 -5.85 -2.38 10.33
C ILE A 196 -6.28 -3.38 11.41
N ALA A 197 -7.43 -4.03 11.25
CA ALA A 197 -7.86 -5.12 12.14
C ALA A 197 -7.09 -6.42 11.88
N ASN A 198 -6.77 -6.69 10.61
CA ASN A 198 -6.05 -7.88 10.19
C ASN A 198 -5.29 -7.61 8.88
N LEU A 199 -4.03 -8.02 8.83
CA LEU A 199 -3.19 -8.03 7.63
C LEU A 199 -2.77 -9.47 7.32
N SER A 200 -3.32 -10.05 6.26
CA SER A 200 -3.10 -11.45 5.88
C SER A 200 -2.47 -11.58 4.50
N LEU A 201 -1.19 -11.93 4.47
CA LEU A 201 -0.39 -12.17 3.26
C LEU A 201 0.33 -13.54 3.34
N PRO A 202 -0.41 -14.65 3.51
CA PRO A 202 0.17 -15.94 3.94
C PRO A 202 1.06 -16.60 2.88
N GLU A 203 0.86 -16.25 1.61
CA GLU A 203 1.60 -16.80 0.48
C GLU A 203 2.71 -15.88 -0.03
N LEU A 204 2.88 -14.69 0.56
CA LEU A 204 3.84 -13.71 0.08
C LEU A 204 5.27 -14.18 0.35
N VAL A 205 6.05 -14.34 -0.71
CA VAL A 205 7.44 -14.83 -0.66
C VAL A 205 8.44 -13.71 -0.83
N THR A 206 8.18 -12.78 -1.76
CA THR A 206 9.15 -11.75 -2.11
C THR A 206 8.52 -10.39 -2.34
N THR A 207 9.19 -9.36 -1.86
CA THR A 207 8.98 -7.97 -2.26
C THR A 207 10.28 -7.38 -2.80
N ALA A 208 10.24 -6.83 -4.01
CA ALA A 208 11.46 -6.38 -4.68
C ALA A 208 11.92 -4.97 -4.28
N SER A 209 11.16 -4.28 -3.42
CA SER A 209 11.46 -2.92 -2.99
C SER A 209 10.99 -2.69 -1.55
N HIS A 210 10.33 -1.56 -1.28
CA HIS A 210 9.86 -1.17 0.05
C HIS A 210 8.52 -1.84 0.42
N MET A 211 8.41 -2.33 1.64
CA MET A 211 7.14 -2.68 2.28
C MET A 211 6.97 -1.85 3.56
N ASN A 212 5.93 -1.02 3.58
CA ASN A 212 5.62 -0.16 4.71
C ASN A 212 4.28 -0.59 5.33
N ILE A 213 4.26 -0.70 6.66
CA ILE A 213 3.05 -0.99 7.43
C ILE A 213 2.90 0.12 8.48
N TYR A 214 1.90 0.97 8.28
CA TYR A 214 1.57 2.12 9.13
C TYR A 214 0.24 1.87 9.82
N HIS A 215 0.27 1.56 11.11
CA HIS A 215 -0.91 1.12 11.84
C HIS A 215 -1.32 2.07 12.96
N GLN A 216 -2.56 2.53 12.94
CA GLN A 216 -3.10 3.54 13.86
C GLN A 216 -4.25 3.01 14.73
N GLY A 217 -4.54 1.71 14.66
CA GLY A 217 -5.60 1.07 15.42
C GLY A 217 -5.13 0.48 16.75
N PRO A 218 -5.98 -0.35 17.40
CA PRO A 218 -5.55 -1.20 18.52
C PRO A 218 -4.43 -2.16 18.08
N ASN A 219 -3.64 -2.67 19.04
CA ASN A 219 -2.47 -3.50 18.76
C ASN A 219 -2.61 -4.50 17.58
N LEU A 220 -1.74 -4.38 16.58
CA LEU A 220 -1.64 -5.25 15.42
C LEU A 220 -0.43 -6.19 15.55
N ASN A 221 -0.62 -7.47 15.20
CA ASN A 221 0.44 -8.47 15.15
C ASN A 221 0.59 -9.00 13.72
N PRO A 222 1.34 -8.31 12.83
CA PRO A 222 1.52 -8.78 11.46
C PRO A 222 2.31 -10.09 11.41
N SER A 223 1.80 -11.04 10.60
CA SER A 223 2.46 -12.32 10.34
C SER A 223 2.64 -12.53 8.83
N LEU A 224 3.89 -12.67 8.41
CA LEU A 224 4.31 -12.86 7.02
C LEU A 224 5.09 -14.18 6.91
N PRO A 225 4.40 -15.33 7.05
CA PRO A 225 5.03 -16.62 7.34
C PRO A 225 5.96 -17.14 6.24
N LYS A 226 5.71 -16.77 4.97
CA LYS A 226 6.49 -17.20 3.82
C LYS A 226 7.42 -16.13 3.25
N LEU A 227 7.42 -14.92 3.82
CA LEU A 227 8.26 -13.84 3.33
C LEU A 227 9.72 -14.21 3.54
N ASP A 228 10.45 -14.36 2.44
CA ASP A 228 11.85 -14.82 2.38
C ASP A 228 12.80 -13.66 2.06
N THR A 229 12.40 -12.79 1.13
CA THR A 229 13.22 -11.68 0.64
C THR A 229 12.40 -10.39 0.57
N VAL A 230 12.92 -9.32 1.17
CA VAL A 230 12.40 -7.93 1.06
C VAL A 230 13.57 -6.96 0.99
N GLU A 231 13.58 -5.97 0.09
CA GLU A 231 14.66 -4.97 0.12
C GLU A 231 14.58 -4.15 1.41
N ASN A 232 13.47 -3.44 1.61
CA ASN A 232 13.29 -2.57 2.77
C ASN A 232 11.94 -2.84 3.41
N ILE A 233 11.90 -3.02 4.72
CA ILE A 233 10.65 -3.18 5.48
C ILE A 233 10.59 -2.20 6.65
N ASP A 234 9.47 -1.52 6.78
CA ASP A 234 9.22 -0.49 7.79
C ASP A 234 7.89 -0.76 8.50
N PHE A 235 7.95 -0.84 9.82
CA PHE A 235 6.79 -0.98 10.70
C PHE A 235 6.66 0.27 11.57
N GLN A 236 5.50 0.92 11.53
CA GLN A 236 5.21 2.06 12.42
C GLN A 236 3.83 1.95 13.09
N GLY A 237 3.77 2.42 14.34
CA GLY A 237 2.54 2.55 15.14
C GLY A 237 2.31 1.42 16.15
N ASN A 238 1.05 1.10 16.46
CA ASN A 238 0.69 0.20 17.55
C ASN A 238 0.91 -1.28 17.20
N ILE A 239 2.16 -1.74 17.15
CA ILE A 239 2.56 -3.10 16.78
C ILE A 239 3.41 -3.70 17.90
N SER A 240 2.97 -4.81 18.49
CA SER A 240 3.74 -5.48 19.56
C SER A 240 4.52 -6.70 19.09
N THR A 241 4.03 -7.45 18.09
CA THR A 241 4.68 -8.70 17.63
C THR A 241 4.80 -8.72 16.12
N ILE A 242 5.99 -9.01 15.61
CA ILE A 242 6.24 -9.15 14.17
C ILE A 242 6.75 -10.56 13.90
N GLU A 243 6.00 -11.33 13.10
CA GLU A 243 6.36 -12.70 12.75
C GLU A 243 6.77 -12.82 11.28
N MET A 244 8.06 -13.10 11.04
CA MET A 244 8.60 -13.37 9.71
C MET A 244 9.55 -14.57 9.75
N PRO A 245 9.06 -15.79 10.07
CA PRO A 245 9.91 -16.95 10.34
C PRO A 245 10.74 -17.42 9.15
N SER A 246 10.34 -17.11 7.91
CA SER A 246 11.04 -17.53 6.70
C SER A 246 12.01 -16.48 6.15
N ILE A 247 12.12 -15.31 6.78
CA ILE A 247 12.93 -14.22 6.22
C ILE A 247 14.42 -14.60 6.24
N GLN A 248 15.05 -14.58 5.07
CA GLN A 248 16.48 -14.85 4.92
C GLN A 248 17.25 -13.59 4.55
N LYS A 249 16.65 -12.71 3.75
CA LYS A 249 17.35 -11.57 3.17
C LYS A 249 16.55 -10.29 3.27
N LEU A 250 17.20 -9.26 3.80
CA LEU A 250 16.77 -7.90 3.66
C LEU A 250 17.94 -6.92 3.56
N ASP A 251 17.68 -5.72 3.07
CA ASP A 251 18.64 -4.63 3.08
C ASP A 251 18.39 -3.73 4.29
N MET A 252 17.17 -3.21 4.47
CA MET A 252 16.82 -2.35 5.61
C MET A 252 15.60 -2.85 6.37
N PHE A 253 15.74 -2.97 7.70
CA PHE A 253 14.64 -3.18 8.63
C PHE A 253 14.47 -1.94 9.51
N GLN A 254 13.28 -1.37 9.54
CA GLN A 254 12.91 -0.24 10.40
C GLN A 254 11.68 -0.58 11.24
N CYS A 255 11.71 -0.20 12.51
CA CYS A 255 10.62 -0.47 13.45
C CYS A 255 10.49 0.70 14.43
N TYR A 256 9.36 1.39 14.36
CA TYR A 256 8.97 2.55 15.17
C TYR A 256 7.60 2.30 15.80
N THR A 257 7.55 1.51 16.87
CA THR A 257 6.29 1.08 17.47
C THR A 257 6.01 1.77 18.79
N ASP A 258 4.73 1.92 19.14
CA ASP A 258 4.29 2.52 20.39
C ASP A 258 4.03 1.48 21.50
N GLU A 259 4.17 0.19 21.17
CA GLU A 259 3.94 -0.96 22.05
C GLU A 259 5.24 -1.71 22.37
N PRO A 260 5.30 -2.47 23.49
CA PRO A 260 6.42 -3.35 23.79
C PRO A 260 6.68 -4.36 22.66
N LEU A 261 7.91 -4.34 22.11
CA LEU A 261 8.25 -5.12 20.92
C LEU A 261 8.71 -6.55 21.26
N THR A 262 8.12 -7.52 20.58
CA THR A 262 8.55 -8.92 20.47
C THR A 262 8.93 -9.19 19.02
N LEU A 263 10.23 -9.36 18.75
CA LEU A 263 10.75 -9.56 17.40
C LEU A 263 11.80 -10.69 17.40
N SER A 264 11.58 -11.68 16.53
CA SER A 264 12.62 -12.64 16.13
C SER A 264 12.84 -12.50 14.64
N LEU A 265 14.03 -12.08 14.24
CA LEU A 265 14.39 -11.82 12.84
C LEU A 265 15.45 -12.83 12.40
N PRO A 266 15.06 -13.98 11.82
CA PRO A 266 15.97 -15.05 11.41
C PRO A 266 16.70 -14.78 10.09
N ALA A 267 16.80 -13.51 9.67
CA ALA A 267 17.51 -13.11 8.47
C ALA A 267 18.99 -13.45 8.57
N GLU A 268 19.55 -14.02 7.49
CA GLU A 268 20.99 -14.25 7.36
C GLU A 268 21.73 -12.95 7.01
N THR A 269 21.08 -12.12 6.19
CA THR A 269 21.62 -10.85 5.68
C THR A 269 20.65 -9.69 5.95
N ALA A 270 21.16 -8.63 6.56
CA ALA A 270 20.46 -7.35 6.76
C ALA A 270 21.49 -6.21 6.70
N GLN A 271 21.46 -5.32 5.71
CA GLN A 271 22.44 -4.22 5.65
C GLN A 271 22.30 -3.28 6.85
N TYR A 272 21.07 -2.88 7.16
CA TYR A 272 20.73 -1.95 8.24
C TYR A 272 19.52 -2.44 9.04
N ILE A 273 19.64 -2.42 10.36
CA ILE A 273 18.54 -2.68 11.29
C ILE A 273 18.40 -1.45 12.20
N TYR A 274 17.23 -0.82 12.18
CA TYR A 274 16.87 0.33 13.01
C TYR A 274 15.63 0.00 13.82
N ILE A 275 15.76 0.02 15.14
CA ILE A 275 14.66 -0.21 16.08
C ILE A 275 14.65 0.97 17.05
N ASP A 276 13.52 1.64 17.14
CA ASP A 276 13.28 2.76 18.06
C ASP A 276 11.90 2.58 18.68
N VAL A 277 11.85 2.02 19.90
CA VAL A 277 10.62 1.53 20.54
C VAL A 277 10.62 1.84 22.04
N PRO A 278 9.47 2.08 22.69
CA PRO A 278 9.42 2.46 24.10
C PRO A 278 9.99 1.36 25.01
N SER A 279 9.71 0.09 24.71
CA SER A 279 10.25 -1.06 25.45
C SER A 279 10.41 -2.29 24.56
N ILE A 280 11.31 -3.20 24.95
CA ILE A 280 11.59 -4.45 24.25
C ILE A 280 11.23 -5.62 25.17
N ALA A 281 10.23 -6.40 24.77
CA ALA A 281 9.86 -7.65 25.45
C ALA A 281 10.80 -8.79 25.06
N SER A 282 11.09 -8.93 23.76
CA SER A 282 12.13 -9.83 23.26
C SER A 282 12.66 -9.34 21.91
N LEU A 283 13.97 -9.55 21.70
CA LEU A 283 14.63 -9.19 20.44
C LEU A 283 15.72 -10.21 20.15
N GLU A 284 15.58 -10.92 19.03
CA GLU A 284 16.46 -12.00 18.63
C GLU A 284 16.83 -11.92 17.14
N PHE A 285 18.11 -12.16 16.85
CA PHE A 285 18.67 -12.20 15.49
C PHE A 285 19.42 -13.53 15.26
N PRO A 286 18.72 -14.68 15.29
CA PRO A 286 19.36 -15.98 15.48
C PRO A 286 20.33 -16.39 14.36
N ASN A 287 20.12 -15.91 13.13
CA ASN A 287 20.91 -16.31 11.95
C ASN A 287 21.72 -15.15 11.35
N LEU A 288 21.70 -13.97 11.96
CA LEU A 288 22.28 -12.76 11.35
C LEU A 288 23.80 -12.86 11.30
N THR A 289 24.36 -12.96 10.09
CA THR A 289 25.82 -13.10 9.88
C THR A 289 26.42 -12.00 9.02
N ASN A 290 25.60 -11.33 8.19
CA ASN A 290 26.05 -10.26 7.32
C ASN A 290 25.20 -9.01 7.51
N TYR A 291 25.78 -8.02 8.18
CA TYR A 291 25.17 -6.71 8.40
C TYR A 291 26.19 -5.59 8.39
N SER A 292 25.74 -4.36 8.14
CA SER A 292 26.60 -3.16 8.23
C SER A 292 26.33 -2.39 9.51
N ALA A 293 25.07 -2.17 9.88
CA ALA A 293 24.72 -1.52 11.12
C ALA A 293 23.47 -2.10 11.80
N VAL A 294 23.52 -2.22 13.12
CA VAL A 294 22.36 -2.47 13.98
C VAL A 294 22.28 -1.33 14.99
N SER A 295 21.15 -0.64 15.00
CA SER A 295 20.85 0.48 15.89
C SER A 295 19.56 0.18 16.64
N VAL A 296 19.65 0.04 17.95
CA VAL A 296 18.52 -0.17 18.85
C VAL A 296 18.43 0.99 19.81
N ARG A 297 17.29 1.66 19.87
CA ARG A 297 16.96 2.65 20.90
C ARG A 297 15.72 2.18 21.63
N THR A 298 15.76 2.26 22.95
CA THR A 298 14.58 2.03 23.78
C THR A 298 14.58 2.90 25.03
N ASP A 299 13.38 3.29 25.46
CA ASP A 299 13.19 4.16 26.63
C ASP A 299 13.25 3.38 27.96
N GLU A 300 13.13 2.05 27.91
CA GLU A 300 13.19 1.15 29.07
C GLU A 300 14.49 0.34 29.13
N ALA A 301 14.79 -0.18 30.32
CA ALA A 301 16.02 -0.92 30.55
C ALA A 301 16.09 -2.20 29.71
N TYR A 302 17.18 -2.36 28.95
CA TYR A 302 17.41 -3.52 28.08
C TYR A 302 18.88 -3.95 28.10
N ASP A 303 19.12 -5.26 28.04
CA ASP A 303 20.47 -5.84 28.09
C ASP A 303 21.16 -5.76 26.71
N CYS A 304 21.66 -4.56 26.38
CA CYS A 304 22.41 -4.29 25.16
C CYS A 304 23.67 -5.17 25.03
N ASP A 305 24.32 -5.53 26.14
CA ASP A 305 25.53 -6.37 26.13
C ASP A 305 25.20 -7.80 25.69
N LYS A 306 24.07 -8.36 26.17
CA LYS A 306 23.57 -9.66 25.74
C LYS A 306 23.20 -9.65 24.25
N LEU A 307 22.53 -8.59 23.78
CA LEU A 307 22.19 -8.45 22.37
C LEU A 307 23.46 -8.34 21.49
N GLN A 308 24.44 -7.53 21.90
CA GLN A 308 25.69 -7.39 21.16
C GLN A 308 26.43 -8.73 21.07
N LYS A 309 26.50 -9.47 22.17
CA LYS A 309 27.16 -10.78 22.21
C LYS A 309 26.45 -11.82 21.34
N SER A 310 25.13 -11.74 21.16
CA SER A 310 24.41 -12.70 20.30
C SER A 310 24.66 -12.45 18.81
N ILE A 311 24.89 -11.21 18.39
CA ILE A 311 25.07 -10.85 16.96
C ILE A 311 26.53 -10.80 16.49
N VAL A 312 27.49 -10.52 17.38
CA VAL A 312 28.91 -10.34 16.98
C VAL A 312 29.60 -11.68 16.67
N VAL A 313 29.01 -12.81 17.07
CA VAL A 313 29.56 -14.15 16.81
C VAL A 313 29.38 -14.51 15.33
N GLY A 314 30.36 -14.18 14.49
CA GLY A 314 30.41 -14.60 13.08
C GLY A 314 30.73 -13.52 12.05
N VAL A 315 30.88 -12.27 12.50
CA VAL A 315 31.06 -11.13 11.60
C VAL A 315 32.50 -11.04 11.07
N LYS A 316 32.65 -10.86 9.74
CA LYS A 316 33.96 -10.85 9.05
C LYS A 316 34.51 -9.44 8.75
N HIS A 317 33.77 -8.38 9.03
CA HIS A 317 34.11 -6.99 8.68
C HIS A 317 33.75 -6.02 9.83
N ASP A 318 34.22 -4.77 9.73
CA ASP A 318 33.85 -3.72 10.67
C ASP A 318 32.35 -3.46 10.63
N VAL A 319 31.68 -3.68 11.76
CA VAL A 319 30.24 -3.48 11.92
C VAL A 319 29.95 -2.39 12.93
N ILE A 320 28.90 -1.62 12.68
CA ILE A 320 28.42 -0.59 13.60
C ILE A 320 27.31 -1.20 14.44
N PHE A 321 27.54 -1.28 15.75
CA PHE A 321 26.49 -1.60 16.71
C PHE A 321 26.27 -0.40 17.61
N TYR A 322 25.03 0.09 17.64
CA TYR A 322 24.58 1.16 18.52
C TYR A 322 23.39 0.64 19.32
N CYS A 323 23.47 0.69 20.64
CA CYS A 323 22.37 0.34 21.52
C CYS A 323 22.26 1.39 22.61
N ASP A 324 21.11 2.05 22.65
CA ASP A 324 20.79 3.16 23.53
C ASP A 324 19.58 2.76 24.36
N ALA A 325 19.86 2.23 25.55
CA ALA A 325 18.87 1.83 26.53
C ALA A 325 19.33 2.30 27.91
N PRO A 326 18.42 2.71 28.81
CA PRO A 326 18.74 2.87 30.21
C PRO A 326 19.44 1.62 30.74
N SER A 327 20.51 1.78 31.50
CA SER A 327 21.23 0.64 32.06
C SER A 327 20.30 -0.21 32.93
N SER A 328 20.03 -1.46 32.54
CA SER A 328 19.48 -2.46 33.45
C SER A 328 20.53 -2.68 34.53
N SER A 329 20.39 -2.04 35.68
CA SER A 329 21.38 -2.11 36.75
C SER A 329 21.41 -3.52 37.35
N SER A 330 22.14 -4.43 36.72
CA SER A 330 22.74 -5.56 37.42
C SER A 330 23.93 -4.98 38.19
N PHE A 331 23.65 -4.58 39.44
CA PHE A 331 24.64 -4.30 40.46
C PHE A 331 25.34 -5.62 40.83
N ASP A 332 26.12 -6.19 39.91
CA ASP A 332 27.07 -7.25 40.23
C ASP A 332 28.48 -6.66 40.26
N GLY A 333 29.07 -6.74 41.45
CA GLY A 333 30.22 -5.96 41.86
C GLY A 333 31.47 -6.18 41.00
N LEU A 334 32.01 -5.08 40.49
CA LEU A 334 33.43 -4.97 40.15
C LEU A 334 34.01 -3.66 40.69
N SER A 335 35.21 -3.83 41.25
CA SER A 335 35.97 -2.92 42.09
C SER A 335 36.12 -1.48 41.54
N THR A 336 36.07 -0.53 42.47
CA THR A 336 36.11 0.94 42.37
C THR A 336 37.32 1.54 41.62
N GLY A 337 38.16 0.73 40.97
CA GLY A 337 39.45 1.15 40.39
C GLY A 337 39.45 1.64 38.94
N THR A 338 38.42 1.38 38.13
CA THR A 338 38.50 1.60 36.65
C THR A 338 37.55 2.70 36.13
N LYS A 339 36.70 3.29 36.98
CA LYS A 339 35.64 4.23 36.57
C LYS A 339 36.08 5.66 36.17
N ALA A 340 37.38 5.97 36.09
CA ALA A 340 37.85 7.33 35.79
C ALA A 340 38.37 7.56 34.35
N GLY A 341 38.33 6.56 33.45
CA GLY A 341 39.02 6.63 32.15
C GLY A 341 38.19 6.86 30.88
N ILE A 342 36.86 6.64 30.90
CA ILE A 342 36.03 6.62 29.66
C ILE A 342 34.91 7.68 29.76
N GLY A 343 35.22 8.87 30.27
CA GLY A 343 34.23 9.93 30.47
C GLY A 343 34.12 10.95 29.34
N VAL A 344 35.02 10.96 28.34
CA VAL A 344 35.15 12.12 27.44
C VAL A 344 35.20 11.78 25.94
N GLY A 345 35.22 10.50 25.54
CA GLY A 345 35.37 10.12 24.11
C GLY A 345 34.07 9.97 23.30
N ILE A 346 32.93 9.70 23.94
CA ILE A 346 31.73 9.18 23.25
C ILE A 346 30.69 10.27 22.94
N ALA A 347 30.78 11.45 23.59
CA ALA A 347 29.77 12.49 23.45
C ALA A 347 29.75 13.20 22.06
N VAL A 348 30.83 13.15 21.28
CA VAL A 348 30.95 13.97 20.05
C VAL A 348 30.54 13.21 18.77
N ALA A 349 30.70 11.89 18.71
CA ALA A 349 30.33 11.12 17.52
C ALA A 349 28.83 10.77 17.49
N GLY A 350 28.21 10.45 18.63
CA GLY A 350 26.78 10.15 18.72
C GLY A 350 25.88 11.34 18.41
N LEU A 351 26.26 12.54 18.88
CA LEU A 351 25.50 13.77 18.59
C LEU A 351 25.54 14.18 17.11
N GLY A 352 26.62 13.85 16.39
CA GLY A 352 26.72 14.13 14.95
C GLY A 352 25.73 13.33 14.11
N ILE A 353 25.53 12.05 14.45
CA ILE A 353 24.63 11.15 13.73
C ILE A 353 23.17 11.43 14.09
N ILE A 354 22.87 11.67 15.36
CA ILE A 354 21.53 12.11 15.80
C ILE A 354 21.18 13.46 15.16
N GLY A 355 22.14 14.38 15.09
CA GLY A 355 21.97 15.66 14.38
C GLY A 355 21.65 15.49 12.90
N LEU A 356 22.30 14.55 12.20
CA LEU A 356 22.01 14.26 10.79
C LEU A 356 20.64 13.60 10.59
N ALA A 357 20.25 12.66 11.47
CA ALA A 357 18.94 12.03 11.42
C ALA A 357 17.81 13.04 11.69
N VAL A 358 17.98 13.92 12.69
CA VAL A 358 17.04 14.98 13.03
C VAL A 358 16.97 16.05 11.92
N VAL A 359 18.10 16.42 11.30
CA VAL A 359 18.12 17.35 10.15
C VAL A 359 17.48 16.73 8.92
N PHE A 360 17.68 15.43 8.68
CA PHE A 360 17.04 14.70 7.58
C PHE A 360 15.51 14.64 7.79
N TRP A 361 15.07 14.32 9.01
CA TRP A 361 13.66 14.30 9.40
C TRP A 361 13.00 15.68 9.31
N MET A 362 13.69 16.74 9.78
CA MET A 362 13.21 18.12 9.65
C MET A 362 13.12 18.59 8.18
N ARG A 363 14.09 18.24 7.34
CA ARG A 363 14.05 18.55 5.90
C ARG A 363 12.92 17.82 5.18
N TRP A 364 12.63 16.60 5.59
CA TRP A 364 11.51 15.83 5.05
C TRP A 364 10.16 16.45 5.44
N ARG A 365 9.98 16.87 6.71
CA ARG A 365 8.78 17.62 7.14
C ARG A 365 8.65 19.00 6.50
N ALA A 366 9.76 19.71 6.26
CA ALA A 366 9.72 21.01 5.59
C ALA A 366 9.24 20.90 4.13
N LYS A 367 9.68 19.87 3.40
CA LYS A 367 9.19 19.60 2.04
C LYS A 367 7.69 19.28 2.00
N LYS A 368 7.15 18.58 3.00
CA LYS A 368 5.70 18.36 3.12
C LYS A 368 4.94 19.70 3.28
N LYS A 369 5.47 20.63 4.09
CA LYS A 369 4.84 21.95 4.29
C LYS A 369 4.85 22.85 3.05
N GLU A 370 5.91 22.81 2.24
CA GLU A 370 5.96 23.59 0.99
C GLU A 370 4.92 23.09 -0.02
N VAL A 371 4.71 21.76 -0.11
CA VAL A 371 3.67 21.18 -0.96
C VAL A 371 2.27 21.55 -0.47
N ASP A 372 2.03 21.54 0.84
CA ASP A 372 0.74 21.94 1.43
C ASP A 372 0.43 23.43 1.27
N GLU A 373 1.43 24.32 1.39
CA GLU A 373 1.23 25.75 1.15
C GLU A 373 0.99 26.05 -0.33
N GLU A 374 1.70 25.38 -1.24
CA GLU A 374 1.49 25.56 -2.68
C GLU A 374 0.09 25.08 -3.11
N GLN A 375 -0.42 24.00 -2.53
CA GLN A 375 -1.79 23.53 -2.74
C GLN A 375 -2.85 24.45 -2.10
N LYS A 376 -2.60 25.00 -0.90
CA LYS A 376 -3.51 25.99 -0.28
C LYS A 376 -3.58 27.30 -1.06
N VAL A 377 -2.45 27.77 -1.60
CA VAL A 377 -2.39 28.97 -2.45
C VAL A 377 -3.08 28.72 -3.79
N ALA A 378 -2.94 27.52 -4.38
CA ALA A 378 -3.66 27.12 -5.58
C ALA A 378 -5.19 27.06 -5.34
N ALA A 379 -5.63 26.52 -4.21
CA ALA A 379 -7.05 26.45 -3.83
C ALA A 379 -7.68 27.83 -3.59
N ILE A 380 -6.93 28.78 -3.02
CA ILE A 380 -7.39 30.16 -2.83
C ILE A 380 -7.50 30.90 -4.18
N ARG A 381 -6.59 30.63 -5.12
CA ARG A 381 -6.58 31.27 -6.45
C ARG A 381 -7.66 30.74 -7.39
N ALA A 382 -8.18 29.54 -7.14
CA ALA A 382 -9.27 28.94 -7.92
C ALA A 382 -10.67 29.41 -7.51
N LYS A 383 -10.81 30.21 -6.44
CA LYS A 383 -12.11 30.73 -6.01
C LYS A 383 -12.53 31.90 -6.91
N PRO A 384 -13.62 31.79 -7.69
CA PRO A 384 -14.09 32.90 -8.52
C PRO A 384 -14.63 34.00 -7.60
N THR A 385 -14.11 35.21 -7.75
CA THR A 385 -14.71 36.44 -7.19
C THR A 385 -16.03 36.70 -7.90
N SER A 386 -17.14 36.27 -7.30
CA SER A 386 -18.46 36.81 -7.59
C SER A 386 -18.62 38.10 -6.79
N ASP A 387 -18.35 39.24 -7.42
CA ASP A 387 -19.03 40.48 -7.07
C ASP A 387 -18.87 41.50 -8.19
N SER A 388 -20.01 41.87 -8.78
CA SER A 388 -20.32 43.27 -9.07
C SER A 388 -21.80 43.39 -9.44
N ASP A 389 -22.54 43.99 -8.51
CA ASP A 389 -23.63 44.95 -8.68
C ASP A 389 -23.91 45.43 -10.12
N ASP A 390 -25.19 45.63 -10.45
CA ASP A 390 -25.79 46.98 -10.52
C ASP A 390 -27.10 46.94 -11.33
N SER A 391 -28.21 47.33 -10.70
CA SER A 391 -29.33 48.05 -11.34
C SER A 391 -30.44 48.32 -10.35
N ARG A 392 -30.35 49.46 -9.68
CA ARG A 392 -31.50 50.16 -9.12
C ARG A 392 -31.34 51.67 -9.34
N ASN A 393 -32.08 52.22 -10.31
CA ASN A 393 -32.89 53.45 -10.13
C ASN A 393 -33.49 53.96 -11.45
N GLY A 394 -34.73 54.47 -11.37
CA GLY A 394 -35.29 55.39 -12.35
C GLY A 394 -36.81 55.43 -12.40
N LEU A 395 -37.45 56.26 -11.57
CA LEU A 395 -38.82 56.74 -11.76
C LEU A 395 -38.93 57.60 -13.03
N SER A 396 -40.00 57.37 -13.81
CA SER A 396 -40.94 58.39 -14.33
C SER A 396 -42.03 57.73 -15.15
#